data_AF-A0A519V7G1-F1
#
_entry.id   AF-A0A519V7G1-F1
#
_cell.length_a   1.000
_cell.length_b   1.000
_cell.length_c   1.000
_cell.angle_alpha   90.00
_cell.angle_beta   90.00
_cell.angle_gamma   90.00
#
_symmetry.space_group_name_H-M   'P 1'
#
loop_
_entity.id
_entity.type
_entity.pdbx_description
1 polymer ?
#
loop_
_entity_poly.entity_id
_entity_poly.type
_entity_poly.pdbx_seq_one_letter_code
_entity_poly.pdbx_strand_id
1 'polypeptide(L)'
;NNLIDGNKQNYWSTTDNTNQAMLIFDLKKTTTFDIISLQEFIALGQRIDGFTIDVYEQEKWQEIYAGASIGAKRLIKLNEAVTTQKIRIKIKAPVCITLSEVGIYKYAG
;
A
#
# COMPACT_ATOMS: atom_id res chain seq x y z
N ASN A 1 8.83 11.39 4.80
CA ASN A 1 8.26 10.53 3.74
C ASN A 1 8.98 9.19 3.77
N ASN A 2 8.58 8.28 4.65
CA ASN A 2 9.35 7.05 4.92
C ASN A 2 8.94 5.87 4.02
N LEU A 3 7.79 5.97 3.34
CA LEU A 3 7.22 4.86 2.55
C LEU A 3 7.72 4.80 1.09
N ILE A 4 8.38 5.87 0.62
CA ILE A 4 8.79 6.06 -0.77
C ILE A 4 10.23 6.57 -0.89
N ASP A 5 11.02 6.49 0.18
CA ASP A 5 12.42 6.94 0.21
C ASP A 5 13.41 5.88 -0.29
N GLY A 6 12.94 4.65 -0.55
CA GLY A 6 13.77 3.51 -0.96
C GLY A 6 14.59 2.90 0.18
N ASN A 7 14.47 3.39 1.41
CA ASN A 7 15.19 2.91 2.57
C ASN A 7 14.29 2.02 3.44
N LYS A 8 14.47 0.70 3.31
CA LYS A 8 13.70 -0.30 4.07
C LYS A 8 13.95 -0.29 5.59
N GLN A 9 14.98 0.42 6.05
CA GLN A 9 15.23 0.61 7.48
C GLN A 9 14.40 1.74 8.09
N ASN A 10 13.82 2.60 7.25
CA ASN A 10 12.83 3.57 7.68
C ASN A 10 11.44 2.93 7.64
N TYR A 11 10.55 3.40 8.50
CA TYR A 11 9.16 2.99 8.50
C TYR A 11 8.24 4.13 8.89
N TRP A 12 7.02 4.05 8.39
CA TRP A 12 5.88 4.81 8.90
C TRP A 12 5.13 3.94 9.91
N SER A 13 4.59 4.57 10.94
CA SER A 13 3.77 3.91 11.95
C SER A 13 2.56 4.76 12.32
N THR A 14 1.48 4.09 12.71
CA THR A 14 0.41 4.72 13.48
C THR A 14 0.81 4.90 14.95
N THR A 15 0.03 5.65 15.72
CA THR A 15 0.14 5.66 17.19
C THR A 15 -0.32 4.32 17.78
N ASP A 16 0.15 3.99 18.99
CA ASP A 16 -0.02 2.66 19.61
C ASP A 16 -1.47 2.14 19.62
N ASN A 17 -2.44 3.02 19.86
CA ASN A 17 -3.86 2.67 19.94
C ASN A 17 -4.62 2.76 18.60
N THR A 18 -3.92 3.05 17.50
CA THR A 18 -4.52 3.20 16.18
C THR A 18 -4.25 1.95 15.34
N ASN A 19 -5.28 1.11 15.23
CA ASN A 19 -5.22 -0.20 14.58
C ASN A 19 -5.85 -0.23 13.17
N GLN A 20 -6.32 0.93 12.70
CA GLN A 20 -6.80 1.14 11.33
C GLN A 20 -6.16 2.40 10.76
N ALA A 21 -5.82 2.36 9.48
CA ALA A 21 -5.24 3.51 8.80
C ALA A 21 -5.69 3.60 7.34
N MET A 22 -5.66 4.83 6.82
CA MET A 22 -5.91 5.13 5.43
C MET A 22 -4.76 5.98 4.90
N LEU A 23 -4.01 5.44 3.95
CA LEU A 23 -2.92 6.13 3.27
C LEU A 23 -3.40 6.56 1.88
N ILE A 24 -3.26 7.83 1.54
CA ILE A 24 -3.60 8.36 0.22
C ILE A 24 -2.30 8.85 -0.44
N PHE A 25 -2.00 8.30 -1.61
CA PHE A 25 -0.86 8.66 -2.42
C PHE A 25 -1.34 9.44 -3.64
N ASP A 26 -0.90 10.69 -3.75
CA ASP A 26 -1.04 11.52 -4.95
C ASP A 26 0.20 11.32 -5.84
N LEU A 27 -0.02 10.72 -7.01
CA LEU A 27 1.04 10.33 -7.95
C LEU A 27 1.60 11.52 -8.75
N LYS A 28 1.04 12.72 -8.60
CA LYS A 28 1.41 13.97 -9.30
C LYS A 28 1.20 13.99 -10.80
N LYS A 29 1.09 12.82 -11.44
CA LYS A 29 0.72 12.63 -12.84
C LYS A 29 -0.08 11.36 -13.01
N THR A 30 -0.87 11.32 -14.07
CA THR A 30 -1.56 10.10 -14.50
C THR A 30 -0.54 9.01 -14.78
N THR A 31 -0.66 7.89 -14.06
CA THR A 31 0.32 6.80 -14.07
C THR A 31 -0.40 5.48 -14.29
N THR A 32 0.14 4.66 -15.20
CA THR A 32 -0.35 3.31 -15.50
C THR A 32 0.55 2.27 -14.85
N PHE A 33 -0.02 1.34 -14.10
CA PHE A 33 0.71 0.27 -13.42
C PHE A 33 -0.13 -1.01 -13.34
N ASP A 34 0.53 -2.14 -13.07
CA ASP A 34 -0.14 -3.43 -12.89
C ASP A 34 0.48 -4.29 -11.78
N ILE A 35 1.51 -3.79 -11.08
CA ILE A 35 2.10 -4.41 -9.91
C ILE A 35 2.09 -3.40 -8.77
N ILE A 36 1.66 -3.84 -7.58
CA ILE A 36 1.75 -3.08 -6.33
C ILE A 36 2.66 -3.84 -5.35
N SER A 37 3.60 -3.14 -4.74
CA SER A 37 4.53 -3.65 -3.73
C SER A 37 4.19 -3.04 -2.39
N LEU A 38 3.98 -3.87 -1.38
CA LEU A 38 3.81 -3.46 0.02
C LEU A 38 4.80 -4.21 0.90
N GLN A 39 5.38 -3.52 1.89
CA GLN A 39 6.32 -4.12 2.86
C GLN A 39 6.01 -3.61 4.27
N GLU A 40 5.77 -4.54 5.20
CA GLU A 40 5.77 -4.22 6.64
C GLU A 40 7.19 -4.02 7.15
N PHE A 41 7.34 -3.27 8.25
CA PHE A 41 8.62 -3.19 8.93
C PHE A 41 8.83 -4.43 9.80
N ILE A 42 9.21 -5.53 9.15
CA ILE A 42 9.22 -6.89 9.71
C ILE A 42 10.14 -7.05 10.94
N ALA A 43 11.11 -6.14 11.13
CA ALA A 43 11.95 -6.09 12.33
C ALA A 43 11.14 -5.92 13.63
N LEU A 44 9.93 -5.35 13.54
CA LEU A 44 8.99 -5.20 14.65
C LEU A 44 7.84 -6.22 14.61
N GLY A 45 8.01 -7.30 13.84
CA GLY A 45 7.02 -8.34 13.62
C GLY A 45 6.02 -8.05 12.50
N GLN A 46 5.34 -9.09 12.04
CA GLN A 46 4.20 -8.99 11.13
C GLN A 46 2.93 -8.67 11.93
N ARG A 47 2.15 -7.69 11.48
CA ARG A 47 1.01 -7.14 12.22
C ARG A 47 -0.26 -7.06 11.39
N ILE A 48 -0.17 -6.74 10.10
CA ILE A 48 -1.34 -6.46 9.26
C ILE A 48 -2.14 -7.75 9.01
N ASP A 49 -3.44 -7.68 9.30
CA ASP A 49 -4.40 -8.79 9.13
C ASP A 49 -5.49 -8.49 8.07
N GLY A 50 -5.53 -7.27 7.55
CA GLY A 50 -6.32 -6.94 6.38
C GLY A 50 -5.94 -5.61 5.75
N PHE A 51 -6.05 -5.55 4.43
CA PHE A 51 -5.89 -4.33 3.68
C PHE A 51 -6.70 -4.37 2.38
N THR A 52 -7.00 -3.18 1.88
CA THR A 52 -7.66 -2.97 0.58
C THR A 52 -6.94 -1.84 -0.14
N ILE A 53 -6.95 -1.90 -1.46
CA ILE A 53 -6.33 -0.91 -2.34
C ILE A 53 -7.40 -0.39 -3.26
N ASP A 54 -7.57 0.93 -3.25
CA ASP A 54 -8.49 1.64 -4.13
C ASP A 54 -7.70 2.56 -5.06
N VAL A 55 -8.26 2.80 -6.24
CA VAL A 55 -7.83 3.87 -7.16
C VAL A 55 -8.91 4.92 -7.27
N TYR A 56 -8.51 6.15 -7.58
CA TYR A 56 -9.46 7.23 -7.84
C TYR A 56 -9.74 7.32 -9.35
N GLU A 57 -10.98 7.06 -9.74
CA GLU A 57 -11.44 7.08 -11.14
C GLU A 57 -12.88 7.59 -11.17
N GLN A 58 -13.25 8.41 -12.17
CA GLN A 58 -14.60 8.95 -12.32
C GLN A 58 -15.13 9.62 -11.03
N GLU A 59 -14.29 10.40 -10.35
CA GLU A 59 -14.62 11.11 -9.11
C GLU A 59 -15.01 10.21 -7.92
N LYS A 60 -14.69 8.91 -7.99
CA LYS A 60 -14.97 7.93 -6.94
C LYS A 60 -13.77 7.05 -6.66
N TRP A 61 -13.70 6.53 -5.45
CA TRP A 61 -12.75 5.48 -5.10
C TRP A 61 -13.31 4.14 -5.53
N GLN A 62 -12.54 3.36 -6.28
CA GLN A 62 -12.89 2.00 -6.71
C GLN A 62 -11.86 1.03 -6.15
N GLU A 63 -12.33 0.02 -5.41
CA GLU A 63 -11.47 -1.03 -4.87
C GLU A 63 -10.98 -1.93 -6.02
N ILE A 64 -9.67 -2.14 -6.09
CA ILE A 64 -9.02 -2.96 -7.11
C ILE A 64 -8.38 -4.23 -6.52
N TYR A 65 -8.21 -4.28 -5.19
CA TYR A 65 -7.63 -5.44 -4.51
C TYR A 65 -7.97 -5.46 -3.02
N ALA A 66 -8.19 -6.65 -2.48
CA ALA A 66 -8.30 -6.92 -1.05
C ALA A 66 -7.36 -8.07 -0.63
N GLY A 67 -6.76 -7.97 0.54
CA GLY A 67 -5.86 -8.99 1.09
C GLY A 67 -5.87 -9.04 2.61
N ALA A 68 -5.32 -10.11 3.17
CA ALA A 68 -5.16 -10.27 4.61
C ALA A 68 -3.78 -9.76 5.06
N SER A 69 -2.73 -10.54 4.81
CA SER A 69 -1.36 -10.26 5.26
C SER A 69 -0.46 -9.64 4.19
N ILE A 70 0.54 -8.86 4.65
CA ILE A 70 1.59 -8.29 3.80
C ILE A 70 2.93 -8.99 4.07
N GLY A 71 3.39 -8.99 5.34
CA GLY A 71 4.67 -9.56 5.76
C GLY A 71 5.87 -8.80 5.21
N ALA A 72 6.98 -9.51 5.00
CA ALA A 72 8.25 -8.93 4.56
C ALA A 72 8.14 -8.25 3.18
N LYS A 73 7.34 -8.81 2.26
CA LYS A 73 7.02 -8.22 0.97
C LYS A 73 5.82 -8.91 0.34
N ARG A 74 4.85 -8.12 -0.11
CA ARG A 74 3.73 -8.56 -0.94
C ARG A 74 3.82 -7.88 -2.30
N LEU A 75 3.95 -8.67 -3.36
CA LEU A 75 3.77 -8.21 -4.74
C LEU A 75 2.39 -8.64 -5.22
N ILE A 76 1.60 -7.67 -5.65
CA ILE A 76 0.22 -7.86 -6.10
C ILE A 76 0.20 -7.53 -7.58
N LYS A 77 0.06 -8.57 -8.41
CA LYS A 77 -0.19 -8.40 -9.84
C LYS A 77 -1.69 -8.21 -10.06
N LEU A 78 -2.08 -7.12 -10.69
CA LEU A 78 -3.47 -6.87 -11.09
C LEU A 78 -3.78 -7.63 -12.37
N ASN A 79 -5.03 -8.08 -12.51
CA ASN A 79 -5.52 -8.76 -13.72
C ASN A 79 -5.41 -7.85 -14.96
N GLU A 80 -5.68 -6.57 -14.77
CA GLU A 80 -5.59 -5.54 -15.80
C GLU A 80 -4.78 -4.35 -15.27
N ALA A 81 -4.12 -3.64 -16.18
CA ALA A 81 -3.38 -2.44 -15.83
C ALA A 81 -4.34 -1.29 -15.53
N VAL A 82 -4.08 -0.58 -14.44
CA VAL A 82 -4.91 0.53 -13.99
C VAL A 82 -4.18 1.84 -14.25
N THR A 83 -4.93 2.86 -14.64
CA THR A 83 -4.43 4.22 -14.88
C THR A 83 -5.13 5.20 -13.95
N THR A 84 -4.38 5.85 -13.05
CA THR A 84 -4.96 6.80 -12.09
C THR A 84 -3.95 7.88 -11.70
N GLN A 85 -4.41 8.89 -10.97
CA GLN A 85 -3.58 9.91 -10.32
C GLN A 85 -3.50 9.71 -8.81
N LYS A 86 -4.37 8.90 -8.21
CA LYS A 86 -4.41 8.68 -6.75
C LYS A 86 -4.65 7.22 -6.41
N ILE A 87 -3.94 6.76 -5.38
CA ILE A 87 -4.11 5.43 -4.79
C ILE A 87 -4.46 5.62 -3.32
N ARG A 88 -5.35 4.77 -2.81
CA ARG A 88 -5.67 4.70 -1.39
C ARG A 88 -5.46 3.29 -0.87
N ILE A 89 -4.76 3.16 0.24
CA ILE A 89 -4.56 1.89 0.93
C ILE A 89 -5.25 2.00 2.29
N LYS A 90 -6.26 1.17 2.54
CA LYS A 90 -6.91 1.06 3.85
C LYS A 90 -6.38 -0.20 4.52
N ILE A 91 -5.93 -0.09 5.76
CA ILE A 91 -5.21 -1.14 6.48
C ILE A 91 -5.87 -1.33 7.85
N LYS A 92 -5.94 -2.58 8.29
CA LYS A 92 -6.29 -2.98 9.66
C LYS A 92 -5.28 -4.00 10.20
N ALA A 93 -5.12 -3.97 11.52
CA ALA A 93 -4.24 -4.85 12.27
C ALA A 93 -4.81 -5.02 13.69
N PRO A 94 -4.35 -6.00 14.49
CA PRO A 94 -4.72 -6.11 15.90
C PRO A 94 -3.93 -5.14 16.80
N VAL A 95 -2.88 -4.48 16.26
CA VAL A 95 -1.98 -3.56 16.96
C VAL A 95 -1.62 -2.37 16.04
N CYS A 96 -0.78 -1.43 16.49
CA CYS A 96 -0.32 -0.33 15.64
C CYS A 96 0.39 -0.82 14.37
N ILE A 97 0.11 -0.14 13.26
CA ILE A 97 0.51 -0.55 11.91
C ILE A 97 1.91 -0.02 11.62
N THR A 98 2.76 -0.84 11.01
CA THR A 98 4.07 -0.40 10.49
C THR A 98 4.24 -0.78 9.03
N LEU A 99 4.75 0.14 8.23
CA LEU A 99 5.08 -0.08 6.81
C LEU A 99 6.40 0.58 6.48
N SER A 100 7.22 -0.09 5.68
CA SER A 100 8.52 0.41 5.23
C SER A 100 8.51 0.89 3.79
N GLU A 101 7.71 0.27 2.92
CA GLU A 101 7.71 0.62 1.51
C GLU A 101 6.33 0.41 0.88
N VAL A 102 5.96 1.35 0.02
CA VAL A 102 4.87 1.23 -0.95
C VAL A 102 5.41 1.56 -2.33
N GLY A 103 5.17 0.69 -3.31
CA GLY A 103 5.62 0.87 -4.68
C GLY A 103 4.56 0.46 -5.70
N ILE A 104 4.59 1.11 -6.85
CA ILE A 104 3.82 0.72 -8.04
C ILE A 104 4.76 0.54 -9.23
N TYR A 105 4.50 -0.49 -10.02
CA TYR A 105 5.34 -0.85 -11.15
C TYR A 105 4.48 -1.28 -12.35
N LYS A 106 5.02 -1.08 -13.54
CA LYS A 106 4.48 -1.62 -14.77
C LYS A 106 5.35 -2.82 -15.18
N TYR A 107 4.75 -3.99 -15.30
CA TYR A 107 5.43 -5.16 -15.87
C TYR A 107 5.82 -4.86 -17.31
N ALA A 108 7.07 -5.18 -17.67
CA ALA A 108 7.65 -4.80 -18.96
C ALA A 108 7.16 -5.66 -20.15
N GLY A 109 6.58 -6.84 -19.89
CA GLY A 109 6.36 -7.86 -20.92
C GLY A 109 7.47 -8.89 -20.92
#